data_AF-A0A9N8EHB4-F1
#
_entry.id   AF-A0A9N8EHB4-F1
#
_cell.length_a   1.000
_cell.length_b   1.000
_cell.length_c   1.000
_cell.angle_alpha   90.00
_cell.angle_beta   90.00
_cell.angle_gamma   90.00
#
_symmetry.space_group_name_H-M   'P 1'
#
loop_
_entity.id
_entity.type
_entity.pdbx_description
1 polymer ?
#
loop_
_entity_poly.entity_id
_entity_poly.type
_entity_poly.pdbx_seq_one_letter_code
_entity_poly.pdbx_strand_id
1 'polypeptide(L)'
;TQNALKKQLLEAVPDTFTKILKHEMYGYAQVTVLAILTHLDTTYGTVHADDLEDNWDRMHAAWSPTQPIEDLYNQIKDAQKFARDHDASTDKMAVRAAIKNLTKSGVFMDAIKDWRKKTIVEQESFETLQTHFTSADKERRRILTTKEVGYANKAVETPITKSYMTKGSPDGVPMYYCWSHGLGPNSKHTSNTCTKKLPGHKNEATSDQMFGGCCVIRRRAGEKPVYRKPQRQSRENEENQQPNGQT
;
A
#
# COMPACT_ATOMS: atom_id res chain seq x y z
N THR A 1 35.39 -44.28 -6.51
CA THR A 1 35.26 -42.84 -6.80
C THR A 1 34.34 -42.53 -7.98
N GLN A 2 34.29 -43.32 -9.07
CA GLN A 2 33.27 -43.09 -10.13
C GLN A 2 31.87 -43.64 -9.83
N ASN A 3 31.75 -44.81 -9.18
CA ASN A 3 30.42 -45.41 -8.91
C ASN A 3 29.56 -44.57 -7.96
N ALA A 4 30.18 -43.83 -7.02
CA ALA A 4 29.49 -42.91 -6.13
C ALA A 4 28.88 -41.72 -6.90
N LEU A 5 29.65 -41.13 -7.82
CA LEU A 5 29.17 -40.05 -8.70
C LEU A 5 28.02 -40.52 -9.59
N LYS A 6 28.14 -41.71 -10.18
CA LYS A 6 27.07 -42.30 -11.00
C LYS A 6 25.78 -42.49 -10.20
N LYS A 7 25.90 -42.98 -8.97
CA LYS A 7 24.75 -43.15 -8.07
C LYS A 7 24.08 -41.82 -7.75
N GLN A 8 24.85 -40.81 -7.35
CA GLN A 8 24.33 -39.45 -7.08
C GLN A 8 23.60 -38.87 -8.29
N LEU A 9 24.15 -39.06 -9.49
CA LEU A 9 23.56 -38.55 -10.71
C LEU A 9 22.25 -39.25 -11.08
N LEU A 10 22.19 -40.58 -10.94
CA LEU A 10 20.96 -41.35 -11.18
C LEU A 10 19.88 -41.09 -10.13
N GLU A 11 20.25 -40.70 -8.90
CA GLU A 11 19.30 -40.28 -7.87
C GLU A 11 18.76 -38.86 -8.12
N ALA A 12 19.57 -37.98 -8.72
CA ALA A 12 19.20 -36.58 -8.99
C ALA A 12 18.30 -36.41 -10.23
N VAL A 13 18.36 -37.33 -11.18
CA VAL A 13 17.65 -37.23 -12.46
C VAL A 13 16.54 -38.28 -12.55
N PRO A 14 15.30 -37.91 -12.90
CA PRO A 14 14.22 -38.88 -13.11
C PRO A 14 14.62 -39.98 -14.11
N ASP A 15 14.30 -41.23 -13.78
CA ASP A 15 14.69 -42.41 -14.57
C ASP A 15 14.26 -42.29 -16.03
N THR A 16 13.14 -41.62 -16.31
CA THR A 16 12.64 -41.33 -17.66
C THR A 16 13.70 -40.75 -18.61
N PHE A 17 14.60 -39.89 -18.11
CA PHE A 17 15.60 -39.21 -18.92
C PHE A 17 16.93 -39.99 -19.08
N THR A 18 17.12 -41.07 -18.31
CA THR A 18 18.37 -41.85 -18.35
C THR A 18 18.15 -43.32 -18.70
N LYS A 19 16.91 -43.82 -18.63
CA LYS A 19 16.54 -45.22 -18.87
C LYS A 19 16.91 -45.71 -20.26
N ILE A 20 16.95 -44.83 -21.26
CA ILE A 20 17.38 -45.18 -22.63
C ILE A 20 18.85 -45.65 -22.68
N LEU A 21 19.67 -45.22 -21.72
CA LEU A 21 21.07 -45.64 -21.60
C LEU A 21 21.22 -46.94 -20.80
N LYS A 22 20.17 -47.40 -20.11
CA LYS A 22 20.23 -48.55 -19.21
C LYS A 22 20.30 -49.85 -20.02
N HIS A 23 21.36 -50.62 -19.83
CA HIS A 23 21.48 -51.93 -20.46
C HIS A 23 20.52 -52.93 -19.77
N GLU A 24 19.87 -53.79 -20.56
CA GLU A 24 18.89 -54.78 -20.08
C GLU A 24 19.47 -55.72 -19.00
N MET A 25 20.62 -56.34 -19.30
CA MET A 25 21.28 -57.27 -18.37
C MET A 25 22.20 -56.62 -17.32
N TYR A 26 22.88 -55.51 -17.67
CA TYR A 26 23.95 -54.94 -16.84
C TYR A 26 23.61 -53.58 -16.21
N GLY A 27 22.39 -53.08 -16.43
CA GLY A 27 21.97 -51.76 -15.97
C GLY A 27 22.93 -50.66 -16.46
N TYR A 28 23.36 -49.79 -15.55
CA TYR A 28 24.31 -48.72 -15.84
C TYR A 28 25.78 -49.11 -15.62
N ALA A 29 26.10 -50.40 -15.45
CA ALA A 29 27.48 -50.83 -15.14
C ALA A 29 28.48 -50.38 -16.22
N GLN A 30 28.08 -50.50 -17.49
CA GLN A 30 28.93 -50.16 -18.65
C GLN A 30 28.80 -48.70 -19.11
N VAL A 31 27.79 -47.96 -18.63
CA VAL A 31 27.59 -46.55 -19.00
C VAL A 31 28.49 -45.67 -18.15
N THR A 32 29.32 -44.83 -18.76
CA THR A 32 30.17 -43.89 -18.00
C THR A 32 29.34 -42.70 -17.49
N VAL A 33 29.80 -42.05 -16.41
CA VAL A 33 29.14 -40.82 -15.92
C VAL A 33 29.11 -39.74 -17.02
N LEU A 34 30.20 -39.63 -17.79
CA LEU A 34 30.28 -38.72 -18.92
C LEU A 34 29.22 -39.04 -19.98
N ALA A 35 29.00 -40.31 -20.34
CA ALA A 35 27.97 -40.68 -21.31
C ALA A 35 26.55 -40.30 -20.85
N ILE A 36 26.26 -40.41 -19.55
CA ILE A 36 24.97 -39.95 -19.02
C ILE A 36 24.86 -38.43 -19.11
N LEU A 37 25.88 -37.68 -18.68
CA LEU A 37 25.90 -36.22 -18.77
C LEU A 37 25.78 -35.73 -20.21
N THR A 38 26.55 -36.30 -21.13
CA THR A 38 26.50 -35.96 -22.55
C THR A 38 25.13 -36.25 -23.14
N HIS A 39 24.50 -37.37 -22.78
CA HIS A 39 23.14 -37.66 -23.23
C HIS A 39 22.13 -36.63 -22.71
N LEU A 40 22.20 -36.30 -21.42
CA LEU A 40 21.30 -35.31 -20.81
C LEU A 40 21.46 -33.93 -21.46
N ASP A 41 22.70 -33.50 -21.67
CA ASP A 41 23.04 -32.22 -22.28
C ASP A 41 22.61 -32.14 -23.75
N THR A 42 22.94 -33.15 -24.56
CA THR A 42 22.63 -33.15 -25.99
C THR A 42 21.16 -33.41 -26.32
N THR A 43 20.44 -34.13 -25.46
CA THR A 43 19.05 -34.54 -25.72
C THR A 43 18.04 -33.59 -25.06
N TYR A 44 18.38 -33.03 -23.90
CA TYR A 44 17.46 -32.23 -23.09
C TYR A 44 18.04 -30.89 -22.62
N GLY A 45 19.36 -30.67 -22.76
CA GLY A 45 20.05 -29.45 -22.33
C GLY A 45 20.07 -28.34 -23.38
N THR A 46 19.45 -28.54 -24.55
CA THR A 46 19.31 -27.50 -25.56
C THR A 46 18.29 -26.47 -25.10
N VAL A 47 18.69 -25.20 -25.01
CA VAL A 47 17.77 -24.08 -24.77
C VAL A 47 16.95 -23.82 -26.03
N HIS A 48 15.63 -23.93 -25.90
CA HIS A 48 14.67 -23.71 -26.98
C HIS A 48 14.20 -22.25 -26.99
N ALA A 49 13.50 -21.86 -28.06
CA ALA A 49 12.91 -20.52 -28.17
C ALA A 49 11.93 -20.23 -27.01
N ASP A 50 11.13 -21.23 -26.62
CA ASP A 50 10.18 -21.13 -25.51
C ASP A 50 10.91 -20.85 -24.18
N ASP A 51 12.07 -21.45 -23.96
CA ASP A 51 12.89 -21.20 -22.75
C ASP A 51 13.40 -19.76 -22.70
N LEU A 52 13.74 -19.18 -23.85
CA LEU A 52 14.16 -17.78 -23.98
C LEU A 52 12.98 -16.82 -23.74
N GLU A 53 11.78 -17.18 -24.21
CA GLU A 53 10.55 -16.44 -23.94
C GLU A 53 10.18 -16.46 -22.46
N ASP A 54 10.21 -17.64 -21.82
CA ASP A 54 10.01 -17.79 -20.37
C ASP A 54 11.03 -16.98 -19.56
N ASN A 55 12.28 -16.96 -20.01
CA ASN A 55 13.33 -16.14 -19.40
C ASN A 55 13.03 -14.64 -19.56
N TRP A 56 12.55 -14.22 -20.73
CA TRP A 56 12.14 -12.84 -21.00
C TRP A 56 10.97 -12.41 -20.11
N ASP A 57 9.98 -13.27 -19.94
CA ASP A 57 8.84 -13.05 -19.06
C ASP A 57 9.27 -12.97 -17.60
N ARG A 58 10.17 -13.87 -17.18
CA ARG A 58 10.77 -13.83 -15.84
C ARG A 58 11.53 -12.53 -15.61
N MET A 59 12.27 -12.03 -16.60
CA MET A 59 12.97 -10.74 -16.51
C MET A 59 12.01 -9.55 -16.33
N HIS A 60 10.83 -9.61 -16.93
CA HIS A 60 9.81 -8.54 -16.87
C HIS A 60 8.74 -8.74 -15.80
N ALA A 61 8.79 -9.85 -15.06
CA ALA A 61 7.88 -10.15 -13.97
C ALA A 61 7.84 -8.98 -12.97
N ALA A 62 6.64 -8.68 -12.48
CA ALA A 62 6.38 -7.50 -11.67
C ALA A 62 7.01 -7.65 -10.28
N TRP A 63 7.88 -6.70 -9.91
CA TRP A 63 8.43 -6.60 -8.56
C TRP A 63 7.57 -5.74 -7.63
N SER A 64 7.53 -6.10 -6.34
CA SER A 64 6.77 -5.40 -5.30
C SER A 64 7.69 -4.63 -4.33
N PRO A 65 7.38 -3.36 -3.98
CA PRO A 65 8.09 -2.57 -2.97
C PRO A 65 8.12 -3.12 -1.53
N THR A 66 7.34 -4.17 -1.28
CA THR A 66 7.34 -4.90 0.00
C THR A 66 8.49 -5.89 0.10
N GLN A 67 9.11 -6.25 -1.03
CA GLN A 67 10.28 -7.12 -1.09
C GLN A 67 11.57 -6.29 -1.14
N PRO A 68 12.73 -6.88 -0.79
CA PRO A 68 14.03 -6.29 -1.06
C PRO A 68 14.19 -5.88 -2.54
N ILE A 69 14.82 -4.73 -2.79
CA ILE A 69 15.10 -4.29 -4.16
C ILE A 69 16.15 -5.18 -4.83
N GLU A 70 16.95 -5.87 -4.04
CA GLU A 70 17.93 -6.88 -4.45
C GLU A 70 17.27 -8.03 -5.22
N ASP A 71 16.01 -8.39 -4.91
CA ASP A 71 15.30 -9.46 -5.62
C ASP A 71 15.06 -9.08 -7.09
N LEU A 72 14.72 -7.81 -7.38
CA LEU A 72 14.61 -7.31 -8.74
C LEU A 72 15.96 -7.38 -9.47
N TYR A 73 17.05 -7.05 -8.78
CA TYR A 73 18.38 -7.11 -9.38
C TYR A 73 18.79 -8.55 -9.70
N ASN A 74 18.53 -9.48 -8.79
CA ASN A 74 18.84 -10.90 -8.98
C ASN A 74 18.01 -11.48 -10.13
N GLN A 75 16.70 -11.20 -10.17
CA GLN A 75 15.81 -11.59 -11.27
C GLN A 75 16.36 -11.17 -12.64
N ILE A 76 16.85 -9.93 -12.77
CA ILE A 76 17.42 -9.43 -14.03
C ILE A 76 18.79 -10.06 -14.32
N LYS A 77 19.66 -10.20 -13.32
CA LYS A 77 20.99 -10.81 -13.50
C LYS A 77 20.91 -12.29 -13.86
N ASP A 78 19.97 -13.03 -13.27
CA ASP A 78 19.72 -14.43 -13.59
C ASP A 78 19.24 -14.55 -15.04
N ALA A 79 18.37 -13.64 -15.49
CA ALA A 79 17.93 -13.61 -16.88
C ALA A 79 19.06 -13.28 -17.86
N GLN A 80 19.94 -12.31 -17.53
CA GLN A 80 21.14 -12.03 -18.31
C GLN A 80 22.08 -13.24 -18.36
N LYS A 81 22.23 -13.96 -17.24
CA LYS A 81 23.10 -15.13 -17.15
C LYS A 81 22.58 -16.28 -18.01
N PHE A 82 21.26 -16.51 -18.02
CA PHE A 82 20.61 -17.53 -18.83
C PHE A 82 20.75 -17.23 -20.32
N ALA A 83 20.56 -15.98 -20.73
CA ALA A 83 20.63 -15.59 -22.14
C ALA A 83 22.06 -15.53 -22.69
N ARG A 84 23.11 -15.39 -21.86
CA ARG A 84 24.49 -15.06 -22.30
C ARG A 84 25.00 -15.86 -23.51
N ASP A 85 24.75 -17.17 -23.53
CA ASP A 85 25.30 -18.07 -24.55
C ASP A 85 24.34 -18.28 -25.74
N HIS A 86 23.15 -17.66 -25.70
CA HIS A 86 22.08 -17.81 -26.69
C HIS A 86 21.69 -16.49 -27.35
N ASP A 87 21.53 -15.43 -26.56
CA ASP A 87 21.17 -14.08 -26.98
C ASP A 87 22.01 -13.04 -26.24
N ALA A 88 22.51 -12.05 -26.96
CA ALA A 88 23.28 -10.95 -26.39
C ALA A 88 22.39 -10.01 -25.55
N SER A 89 22.05 -10.43 -24.33
CA SER A 89 21.35 -9.59 -23.37
C SER A 89 22.27 -8.44 -22.94
N THR A 90 22.05 -7.27 -23.51
CA THR A 90 22.86 -6.08 -23.25
C THR A 90 22.43 -5.42 -21.94
N ASP A 91 23.35 -4.76 -21.24
CA ASP A 91 23.04 -3.96 -20.03
C ASP A 91 21.92 -2.94 -20.26
N LYS A 92 21.77 -2.42 -21.49
CA LYS A 92 20.66 -1.55 -21.89
C LYS A 92 19.29 -2.21 -21.70
N MET A 93 19.18 -3.51 -21.98
CA MET A 93 17.94 -4.27 -21.79
C MET A 93 17.65 -4.46 -20.31
N ALA A 94 18.68 -4.79 -19.51
CA ALA A 94 18.59 -4.88 -18.06
C ALA A 94 18.11 -3.58 -17.42
N VAL A 95 18.69 -2.44 -17.83
CA VAL A 95 18.23 -1.12 -17.37
C VAL A 95 16.78 -0.85 -17.75
N ARG A 96 16.38 -1.11 -19.00
CA ARG A 96 15.00 -0.88 -19.43
C ARG A 96 14.00 -1.72 -18.64
N ALA A 97 14.29 -3.00 -18.41
CA ALA A 97 13.45 -3.88 -17.61
C ALA A 97 13.33 -3.39 -16.15
N ALA A 98 14.45 -3.01 -15.53
CA ALA A 98 14.46 -2.45 -14.18
C ALA A 98 13.62 -1.16 -14.09
N ILE A 99 13.84 -0.20 -14.99
CA ILE A 99 13.10 1.07 -14.99
C ILE A 99 11.60 0.83 -15.21
N LYS A 100 11.21 -0.10 -16.08
CA LYS A 100 9.80 -0.46 -16.29
C LYS A 100 9.17 -1.02 -15.00
N ASN A 101 9.87 -1.93 -14.32
CA ASN A 101 9.43 -2.49 -13.04
C ASN A 101 9.31 -1.41 -11.94
N LEU A 102 10.35 -0.60 -11.76
CA LEU A 102 10.39 0.48 -10.78
C LEU A 102 9.31 1.54 -11.05
N THR A 103 9.03 1.85 -12.32
CA THR A 103 7.94 2.76 -12.71
C THR A 103 6.59 2.17 -12.35
N LYS A 104 6.35 0.89 -12.68
CA LYS A 104 5.10 0.19 -12.38
C LYS A 104 4.83 0.10 -10.87
N SER A 105 5.88 0.02 -10.07
CA SER A 105 5.77 0.01 -8.61
C SER A 105 5.23 1.32 -8.00
N GLY A 106 5.38 2.45 -8.71
CA GLY A 106 4.88 3.76 -8.29
C GLY A 106 5.63 4.43 -7.11
N VAL A 107 6.51 3.73 -6.40
CA VAL A 107 7.17 4.27 -5.19
C VAL A 107 8.49 5.01 -5.46
N PHE A 108 9.01 4.92 -6.68
CA PHE A 108 10.31 5.50 -7.07
C PHE A 108 10.20 6.66 -8.07
N MET A 109 9.05 7.31 -8.19
CA MET A 109 8.82 8.34 -9.22
C MET A 109 9.84 9.49 -9.17
N ASP A 110 10.23 9.94 -7.98
CA ASP A 110 11.24 11.00 -7.85
C ASP A 110 12.65 10.50 -8.18
N ALA A 111 13.01 9.31 -7.72
CA ALA A 111 14.28 8.67 -8.10
C ALA A 111 14.40 8.43 -9.61
N ILE A 112 13.29 8.13 -10.30
CA ILE A 112 13.23 8.00 -11.76
C ILE A 112 13.45 9.35 -12.45
N LYS A 113 12.90 10.45 -11.92
CA LYS A 113 13.17 11.79 -12.46
C LYS A 113 14.66 12.12 -12.33
N ASP A 114 15.27 11.80 -11.20
CA ASP A 114 16.70 12.05 -10.98
C ASP A 114 17.58 11.13 -11.84
N TRP A 115 17.17 9.88 -12.04
CA TRP A 115 17.83 8.96 -12.97
C TRP A 115 17.90 9.52 -14.38
N ARG A 116 16.80 10.12 -14.89
CA ARG A 116 16.74 10.71 -16.24
C ARG A 116 17.65 11.93 -16.44
N LYS A 117 18.15 12.54 -15.36
CA LYS A 117 19.10 13.67 -15.42
C LYS A 117 20.54 13.22 -15.61
N LYS A 118 20.83 11.92 -15.39
CA LYS A 118 22.17 11.35 -15.56
C LYS A 118 22.59 11.34 -17.03
N THR A 119 23.89 11.22 -17.27
CA THR A 119 24.42 11.09 -18.64
C THR A 119 23.93 9.81 -19.32
N ILE A 120 23.96 9.78 -20.65
CA ILE A 120 23.55 8.59 -21.42
C ILE A 120 24.41 7.38 -21.04
N VAL A 121 25.72 7.58 -20.84
CA VAL A 121 26.65 6.52 -20.44
C VAL A 121 26.28 5.93 -19.07
N GLU A 122 25.95 6.78 -18.09
CA GLU A 122 25.46 6.32 -16.79
C GLU A 122 24.13 5.58 -16.89
N GLN A 123 23.22 6.05 -17.75
CA GLN A 123 21.91 5.44 -17.94
C GLN A 123 21.97 4.08 -18.63
N GLU A 124 23.06 3.75 -19.32
CA GLU A 124 23.24 2.44 -19.96
C GLU A 124 23.93 1.41 -19.06
N SER A 125 24.47 1.85 -17.91
CA SER A 125 25.13 0.96 -16.95
C SER A 125 24.16 0.42 -15.90
N PHE A 126 24.03 -0.91 -15.86
CA PHE A 126 23.22 -1.58 -14.84
C PHE A 126 23.79 -1.39 -13.44
N GLU A 127 25.11 -1.35 -13.28
CA GLU A 127 25.77 -1.10 -12.00
C GLU A 127 25.44 0.30 -11.43
N THR A 128 25.45 1.32 -12.29
CA THR A 128 25.06 2.68 -11.90
C THR A 128 23.59 2.72 -11.49
N LEU A 129 22.73 1.95 -12.16
CA LEU A 129 21.32 1.80 -11.80
C LEU A 129 21.17 1.19 -10.41
N GLN A 130 21.87 0.08 -10.12
CA GLN A 130 21.82 -0.58 -8.83
C GLN A 130 22.22 0.39 -7.70
N THR A 131 23.29 1.15 -7.89
CA THR A 131 23.77 2.14 -6.91
C THR A 131 22.74 3.24 -6.64
N HIS A 132 22.15 3.79 -7.70
CA HIS A 132 21.17 4.87 -7.62
C HIS A 132 19.89 4.43 -6.88
N PHE A 133 19.28 3.31 -7.30
CA PHE A 133 18.01 2.89 -6.73
C PHE A 133 18.16 2.22 -5.35
N THR A 134 19.31 1.64 -5.03
CA THR A 134 19.61 1.19 -3.66
C THR A 134 19.67 2.38 -2.69
N SER A 135 20.26 3.50 -3.13
CA SER A 135 20.29 4.73 -2.33
C SER A 135 18.89 5.31 -2.15
N ALA A 136 18.08 5.30 -3.21
CA ALA A 136 16.68 5.73 -3.15
C ALA A 136 15.83 4.84 -2.23
N ASP A 137 16.02 3.52 -2.26
CA ASP A 137 15.27 2.60 -1.39
C ASP A 137 15.65 2.78 0.09
N LYS A 138 16.95 2.97 0.39
CA LYS A 138 17.40 3.33 1.75
C LYS A 138 16.69 4.58 2.25
N GLU A 139 16.57 5.61 1.42
CA GLU A 139 15.89 6.85 1.80
C GLU A 139 14.38 6.67 1.95
N ARG A 140 13.73 5.94 1.04
CA ARG A 140 12.32 5.55 1.15
C ARG A 140 12.04 4.84 2.47
N ARG A 141 12.90 3.89 2.86
CA ARG A 141 12.81 3.16 4.13
C ARG A 141 13.03 4.07 5.34
N ARG A 142 13.99 5.01 5.27
CA ARG A 142 14.21 6.04 6.32
C ARG A 142 12.96 6.91 6.53
N ILE A 143 12.31 7.34 5.46
CA ILE A 143 11.09 8.16 5.54
C ILE A 143 9.93 7.35 6.13
N LEU A 144 9.79 6.08 5.74
CA LEU A 144 8.77 5.18 6.30
C LEU A 144 8.95 4.99 7.80
N THR A 145 10.16 4.69 8.27
CA THR A 145 10.44 4.54 9.71
C THR A 145 10.28 5.86 10.46
N THR A 146 10.65 6.99 9.86
CA THR A 146 10.43 8.31 10.49
C THR A 146 8.94 8.63 10.66
N LYS A 147 8.10 8.23 9.69
CA LYS A 147 6.64 8.36 9.81
C LYS A 147 6.08 7.47 10.93
N GLU A 148 6.54 6.23 11.06
CA GLU A 148 6.15 5.33 12.16
C GLU A 148 6.59 5.85 13.54
N VAL A 149 7.82 6.36 13.67
CA VAL A 149 8.31 7.02 14.89
C VAL A 149 7.51 8.29 15.21
N GLY A 150 7.03 9.00 14.18
CA GLY A 150 6.11 10.13 14.31
C GLY A 150 4.70 9.74 14.82
N TYR A 151 4.32 8.46 14.79
CA TYR A 151 3.12 7.96 15.46
C TYR A 151 3.39 7.49 16.90
N ALA A 152 4.59 6.99 17.20
CA ALA A 152 4.97 6.55 18.54
C ALA A 152 5.25 7.70 19.52
N ASN A 153 5.68 8.88 19.04
CA ASN A 153 5.95 10.07 19.88
C ASN A 153 4.89 11.16 19.79
N LYS A 154 3.72 10.90 19.19
CA LYS A 154 2.56 11.76 19.39
C LYS A 154 1.91 11.40 20.72
N ALA A 155 2.44 11.98 21.81
CA ALA A 155 1.52 12.61 22.75
C ALA A 155 0.62 13.50 21.89
N VAL A 156 -0.65 13.14 21.81
CA VAL A 156 -1.64 13.79 20.96
C VAL A 156 -1.87 15.20 21.49
N GLU A 157 -1.01 16.14 21.10
CA GLU A 157 -1.45 17.50 20.87
C GLU A 157 -1.96 17.53 19.42
N THR A 158 -3.23 17.14 19.26
CA THR A 158 -3.97 17.42 18.02
C THR A 158 -3.79 18.90 17.69
N PRO A 159 -3.18 19.27 16.54
CA PRO A 159 -3.40 20.59 16.01
C PRO A 159 -4.89 20.65 15.70
N ILE A 160 -5.62 21.48 16.45
CA ILE A 160 -7.03 21.75 16.24
C ILE A 160 -7.17 22.19 14.79
N THR A 161 -7.59 21.29 13.91
CA THR A 161 -8.12 21.65 12.60
C THR A 161 -9.29 22.58 12.92
N LYS A 162 -9.12 23.84 12.58
CA LYS A 162 -10.10 24.88 12.83
C LYS A 162 -11.36 24.58 12.00
N SER A 163 -12.24 23.71 12.51
CA SER A 163 -13.56 23.39 11.97
C SER A 163 -14.52 24.54 12.30
N TYR A 164 -14.30 25.72 11.71
CA TYR A 164 -15.28 26.79 11.76
C TYR A 164 -15.90 27.02 10.38
N MET A 165 -17.22 27.22 10.35
CA MET A 165 -17.90 27.69 9.15
C MET A 165 -18.01 29.22 9.20
N THR A 166 -17.62 29.88 8.11
CA THR A 166 -17.88 31.32 7.88
C THR A 166 -19.02 31.56 6.88
N LYS A 167 -19.36 30.57 6.04
CA LYS A 167 -20.43 30.69 5.04
C LYS A 167 -21.80 30.57 5.71
N GLY A 168 -22.60 31.63 5.64
CA GLY A 168 -23.95 31.70 6.22
C GLY A 168 -24.03 32.25 7.65
N SER A 169 -22.91 32.71 8.23
CA SER A 169 -22.91 33.39 9.54
C SER A 169 -23.46 34.82 9.40
N PRO A 170 -24.35 35.30 10.29
CA PRO A 170 -25.01 36.61 10.17
C PRO A 170 -24.07 37.82 10.02
N ASP A 171 -22.78 37.69 10.40
CA ASP A 171 -21.78 38.76 10.27
C ASP A 171 -20.39 38.24 9.84
N GLY A 172 -20.31 37.05 9.23
CA GLY A 172 -19.04 36.40 8.91
C GLY A 172 -18.26 35.87 10.14
N VAL A 173 -18.90 35.82 11.31
CA VAL A 173 -18.29 35.31 12.55
C VAL A 173 -18.06 33.79 12.45
N PRO A 174 -16.86 33.28 12.77
CA PRO A 174 -16.58 31.85 12.82
C PRO A 174 -17.50 31.10 13.78
N MET A 175 -18.18 30.06 13.28
CA MET A 175 -19.06 29.20 14.06
C MET A 175 -18.47 27.80 14.21
N TYR A 176 -18.48 27.26 15.42
CA TYR A 176 -17.87 25.99 15.83
C TYR A 176 -18.95 24.98 16.22
N TYR A 177 -18.77 23.72 15.83
CA TYR A 177 -19.79 22.68 15.97
C TYR A 177 -19.46 21.66 17.08
N CYS A 178 -20.49 21.26 17.83
CA CYS A 178 -20.46 20.17 18.80
C CYS A 178 -21.64 19.21 18.56
N TRP A 179 -21.39 17.90 18.56
CA TRP A 179 -22.43 16.90 18.33
C TRP A 179 -23.58 17.00 19.35
N SER A 180 -23.29 17.30 20.62
CA SER A 180 -24.33 17.42 21.66
C SER A 180 -25.04 18.77 21.68
N HIS A 181 -24.34 19.86 21.37
CA HIS A 181 -24.82 21.22 21.64
C HIS A 181 -25.05 22.06 20.40
N GLY A 182 -24.74 21.51 19.23
CA GLY A 182 -24.88 22.16 17.95
C GLY A 182 -23.86 23.24 17.70
N LEU A 183 -24.23 24.17 16.82
CA LEU A 183 -23.34 25.17 16.25
C LEU A 183 -23.35 26.46 17.10
N GLY A 184 -22.19 27.01 17.46
CA GLY A 184 -22.11 28.24 18.26
C GLY A 184 -20.84 29.05 17.99
N PRO A 185 -20.77 30.31 18.44
CA PRO A 185 -19.63 31.20 18.15
C PRO A 185 -18.40 30.94 19.03
N ASN A 186 -18.49 30.03 20.02
CA ASN A 186 -17.39 29.80 20.97
C ASN A 186 -16.31 28.91 20.34
N SER A 187 -15.15 29.50 20.07
CA SER A 187 -13.99 28.81 19.49
C SER A 187 -13.42 27.69 20.34
N LYS A 188 -13.67 27.72 21.66
CA LYS A 188 -13.20 26.69 22.59
C LYS A 188 -14.18 25.53 22.75
N HIS A 189 -15.36 25.60 22.13
CA HIS A 189 -16.41 24.59 22.26
C HIS A 189 -16.68 23.89 20.93
N THR A 190 -15.93 22.83 20.68
CA THR A 190 -16.12 21.90 19.56
C THR A 190 -16.63 20.56 20.09
N SER A 191 -16.97 19.62 19.20
CA SER A 191 -17.30 18.26 19.62
C SER A 191 -16.15 17.63 20.41
N ASN A 192 -14.92 17.80 19.94
CA ASN A 192 -13.74 17.27 20.62
C ASN A 192 -13.54 17.86 22.03
N THR A 193 -13.76 19.17 22.19
CA THR A 193 -13.53 19.87 23.47
C THR A 193 -14.77 19.95 24.38
N CYS A 194 -15.86 19.26 24.03
CA CYS A 194 -17.10 19.26 24.80
C CYS A 194 -16.94 18.52 26.13
N THR A 195 -17.16 19.23 27.25
CA THR A 195 -17.10 18.64 28.59
C THR A 195 -18.44 18.04 29.05
N LYS A 196 -19.56 18.47 28.48
CA LYS A 196 -20.93 18.01 28.83
C LYS A 196 -21.54 17.14 27.72
N LYS A 197 -21.03 15.93 27.55
CA LYS A 197 -21.42 15.04 26.44
C LYS A 197 -22.79 14.40 26.72
N LEU A 198 -23.70 14.46 25.74
CA LEU A 198 -24.95 13.69 25.73
C LEU A 198 -24.67 12.22 25.38
N PRO A 199 -25.58 11.28 25.73
CA PRO A 199 -25.46 9.89 25.30
C PRO A 199 -25.25 9.77 23.78
N GLY A 200 -24.24 9.00 23.36
CA GLY A 200 -23.93 8.79 21.93
C GLY A 200 -23.00 9.84 21.29
N HIS A 201 -22.48 10.80 22.06
CA HIS A 201 -21.63 11.88 21.55
C HIS A 201 -20.40 11.40 20.75
N LYS A 202 -20.21 11.98 19.56
CA LYS A 202 -19.08 11.74 18.66
C LYS A 202 -18.05 12.87 18.76
N ASN A 203 -16.84 12.59 19.22
CA ASN A 203 -15.81 13.63 19.45
C ASN A 203 -15.28 14.21 18.13
N GLU A 204 -15.38 13.43 17.06
CA GLU A 204 -14.88 13.74 15.72
C GLU A 204 -15.90 14.53 14.90
N ALA A 205 -17.08 14.82 15.46
CA ALA A 205 -18.13 15.51 14.72
C ALA A 205 -17.73 16.96 14.40
N THR A 206 -17.89 17.32 13.13
CA THR A 206 -17.63 18.66 12.61
C THR A 206 -18.91 19.24 12.02
N SER A 207 -18.89 20.54 11.70
CA SER A 207 -20.01 21.19 11.01
C SER A 207 -20.29 20.57 9.64
N ASP A 208 -19.26 20.05 8.97
CA ASP A 208 -19.37 19.38 7.67
C ASP A 208 -19.81 17.91 7.82
N GLN A 209 -19.53 17.31 8.98
CA GLN A 209 -19.81 15.90 9.26
C GLN A 209 -20.43 15.76 10.65
N MET A 210 -21.74 15.97 10.69
CA MET A 210 -22.50 16.10 11.94
C MET A 210 -22.83 14.78 12.63
N PHE A 211 -22.70 13.63 11.94
CA PHE A 211 -23.00 12.27 12.45
C PHE A 211 -24.36 12.13 13.17
N GLY A 212 -25.41 12.78 12.65
CA GLY A 212 -26.74 12.78 13.28
C GLY A 212 -26.83 13.55 14.61
N GLY A 213 -25.87 14.43 14.88
CA GLY A 213 -25.84 15.28 16.07
C GLY A 213 -26.78 16.49 16.01
N CYS A 214 -26.71 17.32 17.05
CA CYS A 214 -27.56 18.48 17.25
C CYS A 214 -27.37 19.54 16.15
N CYS A 215 -28.39 19.77 15.33
CA CYS A 215 -28.36 20.78 14.26
C CYS A 215 -28.75 22.19 14.70
N VAL A 216 -28.92 22.44 16.00
CA VAL A 216 -29.38 23.72 16.53
C VAL A 216 -28.25 24.75 16.52
N ILE A 217 -28.51 25.93 15.97
CA ILE A 217 -27.63 27.09 16.11
C ILE A 217 -27.90 27.76 17.45
N ARG A 218 -26.89 27.81 18.33
CA ARG A 218 -26.99 28.48 19.61
C ARG A 218 -26.94 29.99 19.42
N ARG A 219 -27.90 30.67 20.06
CA ARG A 219 -27.95 32.12 20.12
C ARG A 219 -26.74 32.69 20.84
N ARG A 220 -26.36 33.92 20.49
CA ARG A 220 -25.33 34.68 21.20
C ARG A 220 -25.86 35.11 22.58
N ALA A 221 -24.96 35.28 23.54
CA ALA A 221 -25.33 35.79 24.85
C ALA A 221 -25.95 37.19 24.71
N GLY A 222 -27.17 37.38 25.23
CA GLY A 222 -27.91 38.66 25.15
C GLY A 222 -28.82 38.82 23.93
N GLU A 223 -28.82 37.88 22.98
CA GLU A 223 -29.65 37.94 21.77
C GLU A 223 -31.13 37.64 22.09
N LYS A 224 -32.03 38.59 21.80
CA LYS A 224 -33.47 38.45 22.06
C LYS A 224 -34.14 37.66 20.91
N PRO A 225 -35.02 36.69 21.20
CA PRO A 225 -35.83 36.06 20.16
C PRO A 225 -36.66 37.09 19.40
N VAL A 226 -36.60 37.06 18.07
CA VAL A 226 -37.54 37.82 17.21
C VAL A 226 -38.97 37.28 17.38
N TYR A 227 -39.12 35.95 17.53
CA TYR A 227 -40.41 35.31 17.79
C TYR A 227 -40.58 34.96 19.28
N ARG A 228 -41.61 35.55 19.91
CA ARG A 228 -42.05 35.18 21.26
C ARG A 228 -43.38 34.42 21.13
N LYS A 229 -43.40 33.13 21.51
CA LYS A 229 -44.62 32.31 21.48
C LYS A 229 -45.69 33.00 22.34
N PRO A 230 -46.94 33.20 21.86
CA PRO A 230 -48.02 33.71 22.68
C PRO A 230 -48.21 32.80 23.91
N GLN A 231 -48.45 33.38 25.09
CA GLN A 231 -48.82 32.60 26.26
C GLN A 231 -50.08 31.79 25.92
N ARG A 232 -49.98 30.47 26.06
CA ARG A 232 -51.13 29.58 25.96
C ARG A 232 -52.03 29.91 27.15
N GLN A 233 -53.24 30.41 26.91
CA GLN A 233 -54.25 30.52 27.97
C GLN A 233 -54.42 29.13 28.59
N SER A 234 -54.33 29.04 29.92
CA SER A 234 -54.53 27.79 30.66
C SER A 234 -55.94 27.27 30.35
N ARG A 235 -56.04 25.97 30.07
CA ARG A 235 -57.31 25.26 29.97
C ARG A 235 -57.87 25.07 31.39
N GLU A 236 -58.31 26.14 32.03
CA GLU A 236 -58.90 26.08 33.39
C GLU A 236 -60.39 26.47 33.43
N ASN A 237 -61.08 26.51 32.27
CA ASN A 237 -62.52 26.85 32.22
C ASN A 237 -63.39 25.79 31.52
N GLU A 238 -62.95 24.52 31.39
CA GLU A 238 -63.77 23.44 30.82
C GLU A 238 -64.14 22.33 31.84
N GLU A 239 -63.84 22.51 33.13
CA GLU A 239 -64.05 21.47 34.16
C GLU A 239 -65.13 21.84 35.19
N ASN A 240 -66.20 22.52 34.75
CA ASN A 240 -67.35 22.80 35.61
C ASN A 240 -68.70 22.60 34.92
N GLN A 241 -68.90 21.43 34.31
CA GLN A 241 -70.24 20.85 34.15
C GLN A 241 -70.15 19.35 33.84
N GLN A 242 -70.12 18.51 34.89
CA GLN A 242 -70.75 17.19 34.81
C GLN A 242 -71.70 17.03 36.01
N PRO A 243 -72.90 16.45 35.78
CA PRO A 243 -73.96 16.37 36.78
C PRO A 243 -73.65 15.33 37.86
N ASN A 244 -74.09 15.64 39.08
CA ASN A 244 -74.09 14.83 40.30
C ASN A 244 -74.24 13.32 40.05
N GLY A 245 -73.31 12.54 40.61
CA GLY A 245 -73.59 11.14 40.93
C GLY A 245 -74.43 11.03 42.20
N GLN A 246 -75.23 9.96 42.29
CA GLN A 246 -75.17 8.93 43.34
C GLN A 246 -76.49 8.17 43.44
N THR A 247 -76.34 6.85 43.58
CA THR A 247 -77.25 5.84 44.18
C THR A 247 -78.67 5.68 43.64
#